data_AF-F5NZZ9-F1
#
_entry.id   AF-F5NZZ9-F1
#
_cell.length_a   1.000
_cell.length_b   1.000
_cell.length_c   1.000
_cell.angle_alpha   90.00
_cell.angle_beta   90.00
_cell.angle_gamma   90.00
#
_symmetry.space_group_name_H-M   'P 1'
#
loop_
_entity.id
_entity.type
_entity.pdbx_description
1 polymer ?
#
loop_
_entity_poly.entity_id
_entity_poly.type
_entity_poly.pdbx_seq_one_letter_code
_entity_poly.pdbx_strand_id
1 'polypeptide(L)'
;MKMRSFTRSLVCASLLALVSTGVNAAEKVTLKLAHNLERSHVVHQSFEELAKEVKQLSKGNMVIRIYPSSQMGNARETMELLQNGALDMTKGSASDLESFDNIYAIYNLPFLLSCFW
;
A
#
# COMPACT_ATOMS: atom_id res chain seq x y z
N MET A 1 15.37 60.89 15.74
CA MET A 1 14.60 59.78 16.35
C MET A 1 13.89 58.96 15.25
N LYS A 2 14.59 58.00 14.63
CA LYS A 2 14.08 57.11 13.55
C LYS A 2 13.88 55.65 14.02
N MET A 3 13.70 55.44 15.33
CA MET A 3 13.74 54.10 15.93
C MET A 3 12.43 53.28 15.75
N ARG A 4 11.32 53.92 15.38
CA ARG A 4 9.98 53.30 15.32
C ARG A 4 9.70 52.46 14.06
N SER A 5 10.41 52.67 12.95
CA SER A 5 10.23 51.84 11.74
C SER A 5 11.02 50.54 11.81
N PHE A 6 12.16 50.53 12.51
CA PHE A 6 13.02 49.36 12.64
C PHE A 6 12.39 48.29 13.53
N THR A 7 11.72 48.70 14.61
CA THR A 7 10.94 47.79 15.47
C THR A 7 9.73 47.18 14.77
N ARG A 8 9.07 47.91 13.85
CA ARG A 8 7.98 47.36 13.02
C ARG A 8 8.47 46.32 12.01
N SER A 9 9.66 46.52 11.44
CA SER A 9 10.25 45.58 10.48
C SER A 9 10.66 44.26 11.13
N LEU A 10 11.12 44.31 12.39
CA LEU A 10 11.50 43.12 13.14
C LEU A 10 10.30 42.24 13.53
N VAL A 11 9.17 42.87 13.87
CA VAL A 11 7.92 42.16 14.23
C VAL A 11 7.30 41.47 13.00
N CYS A 12 7.33 42.09 11.81
CA CYS A 12 6.86 41.45 10.58
C CYS A 12 7.75 40.27 10.16
N ALA A 13 9.07 40.35 10.37
CA ALA A 13 9.99 39.23 10.07
C ALA A 13 9.75 38.02 10.98
N SER A 14 9.42 38.24 12.26
CA SER A 14 9.04 37.15 13.18
C SER A 14 7.68 36.52 12.85
N LEU A 15 6.71 37.29 12.33
CA LEU A 15 5.41 36.74 11.91
C LEU A 15 5.54 35.89 10.63
N LEU A 16 6.41 36.26 9.69
CA LEU A 16 6.65 35.47 8.48
C LEU A 16 7.36 34.14 8.78
N ALA A 17 8.20 34.09 9.81
CA ALA A 17 8.89 32.88 10.24
C ALA A 17 7.98 31.86 10.95
N LEU A 18 6.85 32.29 11.52
CA LEU A 18 5.87 31.38 12.14
C LEU A 18 4.91 30.74 11.13
N VAL A 19 4.77 31.30 9.93
CA VAL A 19 3.84 30.78 8.89
C VAL A 19 4.47 29.68 8.03
N SER A 20 5.80 29.51 8.07
CA SER A 20 6.52 28.55 7.21
C SER A 20 6.55 27.10 7.73
N THR A 21 6.03 26.80 8.92
CA THR A 21 6.05 25.44 9.51
C THR A 21 4.86 24.55 9.10
N GLY A 22 4.07 24.95 8.09
CA GLY A 22 2.81 24.30 7.72
C GLY A 22 2.84 23.27 6.59
N VAL A 23 4.01 22.87 6.07
CA VAL A 23 4.07 21.78 5.09
C VAL A 23 4.08 20.45 5.85
N ASN A 24 2.89 19.92 6.13
CA ASN A 24 2.74 18.53 6.52
C ASN A 24 3.23 17.65 5.37
N ALA A 25 4.49 17.21 5.43
CA ALA A 25 4.97 16.14 4.58
C ALA A 25 4.14 14.89 4.92
N ALA A 26 3.30 14.45 3.97
CA ALA A 26 2.53 13.24 4.14
C ALA A 26 3.48 12.08 4.48
N GLU A 27 3.15 11.32 5.53
CA GLU A 27 3.94 10.17 5.93
C GLU A 27 4.03 9.17 4.76
N LYS A 28 5.24 8.71 4.48
CA LYS A 28 5.49 7.79 3.38
C LYS A 28 5.00 6.40 3.76
N VAL A 29 3.95 5.93 3.11
CA VAL A 29 3.35 4.61 3.36
C VAL A 29 4.07 3.54 2.55
N THR A 30 4.45 2.44 3.20
CA THR A 30 5.00 1.26 2.52
C THR A 30 4.07 0.08 2.72
N LEU A 31 3.43 -0.37 1.64
CA LEU A 31 2.53 -1.51 1.65
C LEU A 31 3.31 -2.79 1.34
N LYS A 32 3.17 -3.83 2.15
CA LYS A 32 3.79 -5.14 1.94
C LYS A 32 2.81 -6.07 1.23
N LEU A 33 3.22 -6.58 0.06
CA LEU A 33 2.45 -7.54 -0.72
C LEU A 33 3.19 -8.88 -0.81
N ALA A 34 2.57 -9.97 -0.37
CA ALA A 34 3.15 -11.31 -0.50
C ALA A 34 2.33 -12.21 -1.44
N HIS A 35 3.02 -13.02 -2.25
CA HIS A 35 2.38 -14.03 -3.10
C HIS A 35 3.27 -15.26 -3.34
N ASN A 36 2.66 -16.36 -3.74
CA ASN A 36 3.29 -17.68 -3.86
C ASN A 36 3.99 -17.97 -5.20
N LEU A 37 3.97 -17.03 -6.13
CA LEU A 37 4.41 -17.25 -7.52
C LEU A 37 5.85 -16.73 -7.73
N GLU A 38 6.57 -17.33 -8.66
CA GLU A 38 7.91 -16.88 -9.05
C GLU A 38 7.90 -15.54 -9.79
N ARG A 39 9.06 -14.89 -9.85
CA ARG A 39 9.19 -13.58 -10.50
C ARG A 39 8.95 -13.61 -12.02
N SER A 40 9.20 -14.75 -12.65
CA SER A 40 8.95 -14.98 -14.08
C SER A 40 7.46 -15.06 -14.41
N HIS A 41 6.59 -15.28 -13.42
CA HIS A 41 5.17 -15.47 -13.63
C HIS A 41 4.48 -14.14 -13.96
N VAL A 42 3.55 -14.16 -14.92
CA VAL A 42 2.81 -12.97 -15.39
C VAL A 42 2.14 -12.18 -14.26
N VAL A 43 1.52 -12.86 -13.29
CA VAL A 43 0.93 -12.22 -12.10
C VAL A 43 1.95 -11.42 -11.29
N HIS A 44 3.20 -11.88 -11.17
CA HIS A 44 4.24 -11.10 -10.48
C HIS A 44 4.54 -9.81 -11.24
N GLN A 45 4.71 -9.92 -12.56
CA GLN A 45 4.97 -8.77 -13.43
C GLN A 45 3.82 -7.75 -13.36
N SER A 46 2.57 -8.22 -13.27
CA SER A 46 1.41 -7.35 -13.03
C SER A 46 1.49 -6.62 -11.68
N PHE A 47 1.96 -7.28 -10.61
CA PHE A 47 2.18 -6.60 -9.32
C PHE A 47 3.34 -5.60 -9.37
N GLU A 48 4.39 -5.86 -10.13
CA GLU A 48 5.45 -4.88 -10.35
C GLU A 48 4.92 -3.63 -11.05
N GLU A 49 4.01 -3.79 -12.03
CA GLU A 49 3.37 -2.66 -12.69
C GLU A 49 2.42 -1.91 -11.74
N LEU A 50 1.60 -2.62 -10.96
CA LEU A 50 0.79 -2.03 -9.89
C LEU A 50 1.66 -1.20 -8.92
N ALA A 51 2.83 -1.71 -8.53
CA ALA A 51 3.74 -1.00 -7.64
C ALA A 51 4.28 0.29 -8.26
N LYS A 52 4.54 0.31 -9.57
CA LYS A 52 4.95 1.52 -10.30
C LYS A 52 3.81 2.53 -10.37
N GLU A 53 2.61 2.10 -10.75
CA GLU A 53 1.44 2.96 -10.86
C GLU A 53 1.08 3.59 -9.51
N VAL A 54 1.04 2.80 -8.43
CA VAL A 54 0.78 3.32 -7.08
C VAL A 54 1.82 4.35 -6.67
N LYS A 55 3.10 4.12 -6.97
CA LYS A 55 4.16 5.10 -6.69
C LYS A 55 3.98 6.38 -7.51
N GLN A 56 3.60 6.27 -8.78
CA GLN A 56 3.40 7.43 -9.66
C GLN A 56 2.18 8.25 -9.23
N LEU A 57 1.04 7.60 -9.04
CA LEU A 57 -0.24 8.24 -8.68
C LEU A 57 -0.17 8.87 -7.29
N SER A 58 0.55 8.25 -6.35
CA SER A 58 0.78 8.80 -5.01
C SER A 58 1.88 9.87 -4.96
N LYS A 59 2.49 10.24 -6.09
CA LYS A 59 3.65 11.16 -6.16
C LYS A 59 4.81 10.72 -5.26
N GLY A 60 4.98 9.40 -5.11
CA GLY A 60 6.03 8.78 -4.29
C GLY A 60 5.71 8.64 -2.80
N ASN A 61 4.53 9.08 -2.35
CA ASN A 61 4.10 8.95 -0.96
C ASN A 61 3.71 7.51 -0.60
N MET A 62 3.38 6.66 -1.58
CA MET A 62 3.10 5.24 -1.38
C MET A 62 4.06 4.38 -2.18
N VAL A 63 4.56 3.31 -1.56
CA VAL A 63 5.43 2.31 -2.21
C VAL A 63 4.94 0.92 -1.87
N ILE A 64 4.82 0.04 -2.87
CA ILE A 64 4.54 -1.37 -2.63
C ILE A 64 5.85 -2.15 -2.61
N ARG A 65 6.07 -2.94 -1.55
CA ARG A 65 7.16 -3.90 -1.43
C ARG A 65 6.63 -5.31 -1.65
N ILE A 66 7.11 -5.96 -2.70
CA ILE A 66 6.63 -7.27 -3.15
C ILE A 66 7.53 -8.38 -2.61
N TYR A 67 6.93 -9.40 -2.00
CA TYR A 67 7.56 -10.62 -1.52
C TYR A 67 7.06 -11.82 -2.33
N PRO A 68 7.73 -12.17 -3.45
CA PRO A 68 7.35 -13.29 -4.31
C PRO A 68 7.77 -14.64 -3.72
N SER A 69 7.41 -15.73 -4.41
CA SER A 69 7.91 -17.09 -4.15
C SER A 69 7.68 -17.56 -2.71
N SER A 70 6.53 -17.22 -2.11
CA SER A 70 6.16 -17.66 -0.76
C SER A 70 7.16 -17.28 0.34
N GLN A 71 7.92 -16.19 0.16
CA GLN A 71 8.91 -15.72 1.15
C GLN A 71 8.33 -15.40 2.53
N MET A 72 7.02 -15.09 2.58
CA MET A 72 6.28 -14.76 3.79
C MET A 72 5.35 -15.90 4.23
N GLY A 73 5.50 -17.10 3.67
CA GLY A 73 4.66 -18.26 3.95
C GLY A 73 3.76 -18.68 2.79
N ASN A 74 2.99 -19.74 3.03
CA ASN A 74 1.95 -20.24 2.14
C ASN A 74 0.68 -19.35 2.20
N ALA A 75 -0.31 -19.64 1.35
CA ALA A 75 -1.51 -18.81 1.21
C ALA A 75 -2.29 -18.61 2.53
N ARG A 76 -2.37 -19.64 3.39
CA ARG A 76 -3.03 -19.54 4.69
C ARG A 76 -2.23 -18.66 5.64
N GLU A 77 -0.92 -18.88 5.73
CA GLU A 77 -0.03 -18.10 6.60
C GLU A 77 -0.04 -16.61 6.21
N THR A 78 -0.01 -16.30 4.92
CA THR A 78 -0.06 -14.90 4.46
C THR A 78 -1.41 -14.24 4.74
N MET A 79 -2.51 -14.99 4.74
CA MET A 79 -3.83 -14.48 5.14
C MET A 79 -3.93 -14.25 6.66
N GLU A 80 -3.31 -15.08 7.48
CA GLU A 80 -3.21 -14.86 8.93
C GLU A 80 -2.34 -13.62 9.23
N LEU A 81 -1.24 -13.43 8.50
CA LEU A 81 -0.43 -12.20 8.58
C LEU A 81 -1.19 -10.95 8.14
N LEU A 82 -2.09 -11.07 7.16
CA LEU A 82 -2.97 -10.00 6.72
C LEU A 82 -3.94 -9.59 7.83
N GLN A 83 -4.59 -10.55 8.49
CA GLN A 83 -5.53 -10.28 9.59
C GLN A 83 -4.86 -9.61 10.80
N ASN A 84 -3.64 -10.03 11.12
CA ASN A 84 -2.87 -9.46 12.23
C ASN A 84 -2.16 -8.14 11.87
N GLY A 85 -2.32 -7.63 10.64
CA GLY A 85 -1.74 -6.37 10.18
C GLY A 85 -0.22 -6.41 9.95
N ALA A 86 0.41 -7.59 9.96
CA ALA A 86 1.83 -7.74 9.68
C ALA A 86 2.14 -7.61 8.17
N LEU A 87 1.16 -7.98 7.35
CA LEU A 87 1.13 -7.88 5.90
C LEU A 87 -0.05 -6.99 5.49
N ASP A 88 0.11 -6.14 4.47
CA ASP A 88 -0.95 -5.22 4.03
C ASP A 88 -1.78 -5.80 2.89
N MET A 89 -1.16 -6.66 2.07
CA MET A 89 -1.79 -7.27 0.89
C MET A 89 -1.28 -8.69 0.65
N THR A 90 -2.16 -9.58 0.20
CA THR A 90 -1.77 -10.89 -0.32
C THR A 90 -2.65 -11.32 -1.48
N LYS A 91 -2.19 -12.32 -2.23
CA LYS A 91 -2.95 -12.96 -3.31
C LYS A 91 -3.45 -14.31 -2.83
N GLY A 92 -4.76 -14.41 -2.62
CA GLY A 92 -5.47 -15.68 -2.33
C GLY A 92 -6.29 -16.18 -3.51
N SER A 93 -6.57 -17.48 -3.55
CA SER A 93 -7.58 -18.09 -4.41
C SER A 93 -8.94 -18.18 -3.70
N ALA A 94 -10.02 -18.47 -4.44
CA ALA A 94 -11.33 -18.71 -3.84
C ALA A 94 -11.30 -19.84 -2.80
N SER A 95 -10.55 -20.91 -3.06
CA SER A 95 -10.37 -22.02 -2.13
C SER A 95 -9.60 -21.62 -0.87
N ASP A 96 -8.63 -20.71 -0.98
CA ASP A 96 -7.91 -20.20 0.20
C ASP A 96 -8.85 -19.36 1.09
N LEU A 97 -9.72 -18.54 0.46
CA LEU A 97 -10.66 -17.66 1.15
C LEU A 97 -11.82 -18.40 1.82
N GLU A 98 -12.24 -19.54 1.28
CA GLU A 98 -13.28 -20.40 1.86
C GLU A 98 -12.95 -20.85 3.29
N SER A 99 -11.66 -21.03 3.60
CA SER A 99 -11.19 -21.38 4.95
C SER A 99 -11.42 -20.26 5.98
N PHE A 100 -11.65 -19.03 5.53
CA PHE A 100 -11.87 -17.86 6.38
C PHE A 100 -13.34 -17.44 6.41
N ASP A 101 -14.04 -17.52 5.28
CA ASP A 101 -15.48 -17.28 5.20
C ASP A 101 -16.13 -18.22 4.17
N ASN A 102 -17.19 -18.92 4.58
CA ASN A 102 -17.89 -19.88 3.74
C ASN A 102 -18.56 -19.23 2.52
N ILE A 103 -18.82 -17.91 2.53
CA ILE A 103 -19.41 -17.21 1.38
C ILE A 103 -18.57 -17.41 0.11
N TYR A 104 -17.24 -17.55 0.23
CA TYR A 104 -16.36 -17.79 -0.91
C TYR A 104 -16.50 -19.19 -1.53
N ALA A 105 -17.12 -20.15 -0.84
CA ALA A 105 -17.42 -21.48 -1.38
C ALA A 105 -18.31 -21.43 -2.63
N ILE A 106 -19.09 -20.35 -2.79
CA ILE A 106 -19.94 -20.16 -3.98
C ILE A 106 -19.11 -20.25 -5.26
N TYR A 107 -17.88 -19.74 -5.26
CA TYR A 107 -16.99 -19.74 -6.42
C TYR A 107 -16.42 -21.12 -6.76
N ASN A 108 -16.55 -22.11 -5.86
CA ASN A 108 -16.07 -23.48 -6.04
C ASN A 108 -17.19 -24.43 -6.53
N LEU A 109 -18.40 -23.91 -6.79
CA LEU A 109 -19.51 -24.73 -7.27
C LEU A 109 -19.26 -25.26 -8.70
N PRO A 110 -19.48 -26.56 -8.95
CA PRO A 110 -19.36 -27.13 -10.29
C PRO A 110 -20.27 -26.42 -11.30
N PHE A 111 -19.74 -26.13 -12.49
CA PHE A 111 -20.46 -25.47 -13.60
C PHE A 111 -20.98 -24.05 -13.29
N LEU A 112 -20.56 -23.42 -12.19
CA LEU A 112 -20.92 -22.04 -11.87
C LEU A 112 -20.46 -21.06 -12.96
N LEU A 113 -19.23 -21.25 -13.44
CA LEU A 113 -18.67 -20.49 -14.53
C LEU A 113 -18.85 -21.29 -15.82
N SER A 114 -19.58 -20.71 -16.77
CA SER A 114 -19.82 -21.31 -18.10
C SER A 114 -18.56 -21.41 -18.96
N CYS A 115 -17.50 -20.70 -18.58
CA CYS A 115 -16.18 -20.76 -19.19
C CYS A 115 -15.22 -21.38 -18.18
N PHE A 116 -14.96 -22.68 -18.32
CA PHE A 116 -13.73 -23.28 -17.84
C PHE A 116 -12.68 -22.96 -18.90
N TRP A 117 -11.55 -22.36 -18.51
CA TRP A 117 -10.47 -21.92 -19.40
C TRP A 117 -10.12 -22.93 -20.49
#